data_AF-A0A4U8W9R9-F1
#
_entry.id   AF-A0A4U8W9R9-F1
#
_cell.length_a   1.000
_cell.length_b   1.000
_cell.length_c   1.000
_cell.angle_alpha   90.00
_cell.angle_beta   90.00
_cell.angle_gamma   90.00
#
_symmetry.space_group_name_H-M   'P 1'
#
loop_
_entity.id
_entity.type
_entity.pdbx_description
1 polymer ?
#
loop_
_entity_poly.entity_id
_entity_poly.type
_entity_poly.pdbx_seq_one_letter_code
_entity_poly.pdbx_strand_id
1 'polypeptide(L)' 'MGKSKNESFELATAYILKKYNSGVCLSKRDANGDFKPIFIEEQRDPNNSKKKIYNRTENCNF' A
#
# COMPACT_ATOMS: atom_id res chain seq x y z
N MET A 1 6.32 -5.06 31.76
CA MET A 1 6.20 -3.86 30.91
C MET A 1 5.31 -4.21 29.72
N GLY A 2 4.28 -3.43 29.46
CA GLY A 2 3.42 -3.62 28.28
C GLY A 2 4.07 -3.14 27.00
N LYS A 3 3.55 -3.59 25.86
CA LYS A 3 3.97 -3.11 24.53
C LYS A 3 3.58 -1.65 24.33
N SER A 4 4.30 -0.95 23.46
CA SER A 4 3.91 0.41 23.07
C SER A 4 2.57 0.40 22.31
N LYS A 5 1.90 1.56 22.20
CA LYS A 5 0.66 1.66 21.43
C LYS A 5 0.85 1.26 19.96
N ASN A 6 1.94 1.71 19.34
CA ASN A 6 2.25 1.40 17.94
C ASN A 6 2.49 -0.10 17.76
N GLU A 7 3.33 -0.69 18.60
CA GLU A 7 3.63 -2.12 18.55
C GLU A 7 2.37 -2.98 18.79
N SER A 8 1.49 -2.55 19.71
CA SER A 8 0.22 -3.23 19.95
C SER A 8 -0.71 -3.16 18.73
N PHE A 9 -0.74 -2.03 18.04
CA PHE A 9 -1.55 -1.83 16.83
C PHE A 9 -1.03 -2.66 15.64
N GLU A 10 0.28 -2.69 15.44
CA GLU A 10 0.93 -3.49 14.40
C GLU A 10 0.64 -4.99 14.60
N LEU A 11 0.79 -5.50 15.83
CA LEU A 11 0.51 -6.90 16.14
C LEU A 11 -0.97 -7.27 15.99
N ALA A 12 -1.87 -6.39 16.43
CA ALA A 12 -3.31 -6.59 16.25
C ALA A 12 -3.68 -6.63 14.76
N THR A 13 -3.13 -5.71 13.97
CA THR A 13 -3.34 -5.67 12.52
C THR A 13 -2.82 -6.94 11.86
N ALA A 14 -1.58 -7.36 12.16
CA ALA A 14 -0.98 -8.58 11.63
C ALA A 14 -1.80 -9.84 11.98
N TYR A 15 -2.33 -9.92 13.19
CA TYR A 15 -3.20 -11.02 13.60
C TYR A 15 -4.48 -11.10 12.76
N ILE A 16 -5.17 -9.97 12.57
CA ILE A 16 -6.41 -9.91 11.78
C ILE A 16 -6.14 -10.32 10.32
N LEU A 17 -5.11 -9.76 9.71
CA LEU A 17 -4.73 -10.09 8.32
C LEU A 17 -4.47 -11.60 8.16
N LYS A 18 -3.71 -12.20 9.08
CA LYS A 18 -3.43 -13.64 9.04
C LYS A 18 -4.67 -14.50 9.31
N LYS A 19 -5.45 -14.18 10.34
CA LYS A 19 -6.60 -14.99 10.77
C LYS A 19 -7.68 -15.09 9.70
N TYR A 20 -7.92 -13.99 8.99
CA TYR A 20 -8.98 -13.91 7.98
C TYR A 20 -8.44 -13.95 6.55
N ASN A 21 -7.17 -14.31 6.35
CA ASN A 21 -6.51 -14.33 5.04
C ASN A 21 -6.79 -13.06 4.22
N SER A 22 -6.63 -11.90 4.88
CA SER A 22 -7.01 -10.59 4.36
C SER A 22 -5.78 -9.77 3.99
N GLY A 23 -5.93 -8.86 3.02
CA GLY A 23 -4.92 -7.87 2.64
C GLY A 23 -5.33 -6.45 3.00
N VAL A 24 -4.39 -5.51 2.94
CA VAL A 24 -4.65 -4.07 3.09
C VAL A 24 -4.41 -3.39 1.74
N CYS A 25 -5.35 -2.55 1.32
CA CYS A 25 -5.21 -1.70 0.13
C CYS A 25 -5.37 -0.23 0.53
N LEU A 26 -4.56 0.65 -0.05
CA LEU A 26 -4.69 2.09 0.08
C LEU A 26 -5.49 2.63 -1.12
N SER A 27 -6.59 3.33 -0.84
CA SER A 27 -7.42 3.98 -1.84
C SER A 27 -7.40 5.49 -1.66
N LYS A 28 -7.40 6.22 -2.78
CA LYS A 28 -7.56 7.68 -2.79
C LYS A 28 -9.00 8.03 -3.14
N ARG A 29 -9.60 8.91 -2.36
CA ARG A 29 -10.90 9.51 -2.69
C ARG A 29 -10.73 10.49 -3.85
N ASP A 30 -11.54 10.35 -4.89
CA ASP A 30 -11.56 11.28 -6.01
C ASP A 30 -12.52 12.47 -5.75
N ALA A 31 -12.59 13.39 -6.71
CA ALA A 31 -13.41 14.60 -6.59
C ALA A 31 -14.91 14.32 -6.51
N ASN A 32 -15.36 13.16 -7.00
CA ASN A 32 -16.76 12.73 -6.94
C ASN A 32 -17.07 12.03 -5.61
N GLY A 33 -16.05 11.77 -4.81
CA GLY A 33 -16.17 11.13 -3.50
C GLY A 33 -15.95 9.62 -3.54
N ASP A 34 -15.62 9.05 -4.68
CA ASP A 34 -15.40 7.62 -4.86
C ASP A 34 -13.99 7.23 -4.43
N PHE A 35 -13.85 6.13 -3.69
CA PHE A 35 -12.56 5.58 -3.31
C PHE A 35 -12.03 4.67 -4.41
N LYS A 36 -10.93 5.08 -5.03
CA LYS A 36 -10.24 4.30 -6.06
C LYS A 36 -8.91 3.76 -5.52
N PRO A 37 -8.61 2.47 -5.71
CA PRO A 37 -7.31 1.91 -5.35
C PRO A 37 -6.17 2.71 -5.98
N ILE A 38 -5.06 2.81 -5.26
CA ILE A 38 -3.83 3.36 -5.80
C ILE A 38 -2.90 2.20 -6.10
N PHE A 39 -2.67 1.91 -7.37
CA PHE A 39 -1.60 1.02 -7.79
C PHE A 39 -0.39 1.85 -8.21
N ILE A 40 0.81 1.39 -7.85
CA ILE A 40 2.07 2.07 -8.16
C ILE A 40 2.97 1.10 -8.90
N GLU A 41 3.36 1.46 -10.12
CA GLU A 41 4.37 0.71 -10.86
C GLU A 41 5.74 1.36 -10.67
N GLU A 42 6.74 0.54 -10.34
CA GLU A 42 8.14 0.97 -10.32
C GLU A 42 8.74 0.78 -11.71
N GLN A 43 9.30 1.85 -12.26
CA GLN A 43 10.02 1.84 -13.54
C GLN A 43 11.42 2.47 -13.36
N ARG A 44 12.40 2.05 -14.15
CA ARG A 44 13.70 2.73 -14.20
C ARG A 44 13.61 3.96 -15.09
N ASP A 45 14.21 5.07 -14.67
CA ASP A 45 14.30 6.28 -15.49
C ASP A 45 15.07 5.95 -16.78
N PRO A 46 14.48 6.15 -17.97
CA PRO A 46 15.12 5.81 -19.25
C PRO A 46 16.39 6.62 -19.50
N ASN A 47 16.53 7.79 -18.85
CA ASN A 47 17.70 8.66 -18.96
C ASN A 47 18.67 8.49 -17.79
N ASN A 48 18.30 7.75 -16.74
CA ASN A 48 19.16 7.48 -15.60
C ASN A 48 18.84 6.11 -14.97
N SER A 49 19.63 5.09 -15.34
CA SER A 49 19.46 3.71 -14.87
C SER A 49 19.57 3.51 -13.34
N LYS A 50 20.07 4.50 -12.59
CA LYS A 50 20.15 4.48 -11.12
C LYS A 50 18.92 5.08 -10.44
N LYS A 51 18.06 5.77 -11.18
CA LYS A 51 16.87 6.45 -10.65
C LYS A 51 15.63 5.60 -10.91
N LYS A 52 14.82 5.45 -9.86
CA LYS A 52 13.51 4.80 -9.91
C LYS A 52 12.42 5.87 -10.05
N ILE A 53 11.42 5.58 -10.87
CA ILE A 53 10.22 6.39 -11.07
C ILE A 53 9.04 5.55 -10.60
N TYR A 54 8.12 6.19 -9.89
CA TYR A 54 6.92 5.56 -9.36
C TYR A 54 5.71 6.21 -10.04
N ASN A 55 5.07 5.47 -10.94
CA ASN A 55 3.91 5.95 -11.67
C ASN A 55 2.65 5.33 -11.10
N ARG A 56 1.60 6.14 -10.95
CA ARG A 56 0.28 5.60 -10.65
C ARG A 56 -0.19 4.78 -11.84
N THR A 57 -0.63 3.56 -11.58
CA THR A 57 -1.22 2.67 -12.56
C THR A 57 -2.62 2.22 -12.10
N GLU A 58 -3.36 1.63 -13.03
CA GLU A 58 -4.61 0.92 -12.76
C GLU A 58 -4.41 -0.60 -12.82
N ASN A 59 -3.22 -1.06 -13.20
CA ASN A 59 -2.90 -2.48 -13.26
C ASN A 59 -2.68 -3.04 -11.85
N CYS A 60 -3.54 -3.99 -11.46
CA CYS A 60 -3.52 -4.67 -10.17
C CYS A 60 -2.68 -5.96 -10.19
N ASN A 61 -2.10 -6.35 -11.33
CA ASN A 61 -1.31 -7.56 -11.47
C ASN A 61 0.19 -7.22 -11.32
N PHE A 62 0.75 -7.54 -10.15
CA PHE A 62 2.19 -7.51 -9.87
C PHE A 62 2.77 -8.92 -9.95
#